data_AF-A0A1X1BJG7-F1
#
_entry.id   AF-A0A1X1BJG7-F1
#
_cell.length_a   1.000
_cell.length_b   1.000
_cell.length_c   1.000
_cell.angle_alpha   90.00
_cell.angle_beta   90.00
_cell.angle_gamma   90.00
#
_symmetry.space_group_name_H-M   'P 1'
#
loop_
_entity.id
_entity.type
_entity.pdbx_description
1 polymer ?
#
loop_
_entity_poly.entity_id
_entity_poly.type
_entity_poly.pdbx_seq_one_letter_code
_entity_poly.pdbx_strand_id
1 'polypeptide(L)'
;MPRCRLPWSEDVEWSPEVAQQRFQQVLERVSKYDPTEESHKQYEEIFKGLTEKADDILPDRIMMVLGRAPPGPIHIYLFNWLCAYIGKFLLVKHYGARPAGWNDRIRWYRHYDMLRDYVEEALTTPTWMELQ
;
A
#
# COMPACT_ATOMS: atom_id res chain seq x y z
N MET A 1 -3.17 9.34 22.64
CA MET A 1 -3.36 8.07 21.93
C MET A 1 -2.22 7.15 22.30
N PRO A 2 -2.46 5.91 22.79
CA PRO A 2 -1.38 5.00 23.13
C PRO A 2 -0.61 4.66 21.84
N ARG A 3 0.73 4.74 21.90
CA ARG A 3 1.60 4.27 20.82
C ARG A 3 1.36 2.76 20.71
N CYS A 4 0.72 2.30 19.64
CA CYS A 4 0.66 0.87 19.34
C CYS A 4 2.09 0.37 19.14
N ARG A 5 2.65 -0.29 20.16
CA ARG A 5 3.93 -0.97 20.07
C ARG A 5 3.71 -2.23 19.25
N LEU A 6 4.35 -2.31 18.08
CA LEU A 6 4.40 -3.55 17.33
C LEU A 6 5.36 -4.52 18.07
N PRO A 7 4.97 -5.77 18.35
CA PRO A 7 5.74 -6.70 19.17
C PRO A 7 7.18 -6.96 18.69
N TRP A 8 7.46 -6.77 17.40
CA TRP A 8 8.76 -7.00 16.76
C TRP A 8 9.52 -5.69 16.46
N SER A 9 9.13 -4.56 17.06
CA SER A 9 9.69 -3.24 16.71
C SER A 9 10.91 -2.78 17.50
N GLU A 10 11.32 -3.46 18.58
CA GLU A 10 12.42 -2.96 19.43
C GLU A 10 13.76 -3.71 19.22
N ASP A 11 13.77 -4.96 18.71
CA ASP A 11 14.98 -5.81 18.79
C ASP A 11 15.48 -6.46 17.47
N VAL A 12 14.92 -6.10 16.30
CA VAL A 12 15.34 -6.68 15.01
C VAL A 12 16.10 -5.63 14.19
N GLU A 13 17.38 -5.94 13.92
CA GLU A 13 18.19 -5.23 12.92
C GLU A 13 17.52 -5.42 11.55
N TRP A 14 17.20 -4.31 10.88
CA TRP A 14 16.50 -4.34 9.60
C TRP A 14 17.36 -3.63 8.56
N SER A 15 17.33 -4.13 7.33
CA SER A 15 18.02 -3.50 6.21
C SER A 15 17.03 -2.73 5.33
N PRO A 16 17.38 -1.52 4.86
CA PRO A 16 16.61 -0.79 3.87
C PRO A 16 16.38 -1.59 2.58
N GLU A 17 17.33 -2.42 2.18
CA GLU A 17 17.25 -3.27 0.99
C GLU A 17 16.15 -4.32 1.11
N VAL A 18 16.06 -5.00 2.27
CA VAL A 18 14.98 -5.97 2.57
C VAL A 18 13.61 -5.28 2.55
N ALA A 19 13.52 -4.09 3.13
CA ALA A 19 12.29 -3.30 3.14
C ALA A 19 11.87 -2.90 1.70
N GLN A 20 12.82 -2.46 0.89
CA GLN A 20 12.59 -2.09 -0.51
C GLN A 20 12.13 -3.31 -1.34
N GLN A 21 12.79 -4.46 -1.18
CA GLN A 21 12.41 -5.70 -1.87
C GLN A 21 10.98 -6.14 -1.51
N ARG A 22 10.63 -6.12 -0.22
CA ARG A 22 9.28 -6.46 0.24
C ARG A 22 8.25 -5.48 -0.29
N PHE A 23 8.58 -4.19 -0.34
CA PHE A 23 7.69 -3.22 -0.95
C PHE A 23 7.52 -3.46 -2.45
N GLN A 24 8.60 -3.78 -3.17
CA GLN A 24 8.53 -4.11 -4.58
C GLN A 24 7.62 -5.33 -4.82
N GLN A 25 7.70 -6.36 -3.98
CA GLN A 25 6.79 -7.51 -4.04
C GLN A 25 5.31 -7.07 -3.84
N VAL A 26 5.04 -6.17 -2.90
CA VAL A 26 3.71 -5.59 -2.69
C VAL A 26 3.23 -4.85 -3.94
N LEU A 27 4.07 -4.00 -4.54
CA LEU A 27 3.72 -3.25 -5.74
C LEU A 27 3.48 -4.16 -6.95
N GLU A 28 4.35 -5.15 -7.16
CA GLU A 28 4.20 -6.13 -8.23
C GLU A 28 2.89 -6.88 -8.11
N ARG A 29 2.55 -7.32 -6.91
CA ARG A 29 1.31 -8.04 -6.65
C ARG A 29 0.09 -7.18 -6.94
N VAL A 30 0.09 -5.94 -6.47
CA VAL A 30 -1.00 -4.98 -6.75
C VAL A 30 -1.09 -4.71 -8.26
N SER A 31 0.03 -4.61 -8.97
CA SER A 31 0.05 -4.35 -10.42
C SER A 31 -0.43 -5.52 -11.28
N LYS A 32 -0.26 -6.76 -10.80
CA LYS A 32 -0.66 -8.00 -11.46
C LYS A 32 -2.05 -8.48 -11.04
N TYR A 33 -2.68 -7.78 -10.09
CA TYR A 33 -3.98 -8.14 -9.57
C TYR A 33 -5.07 -7.89 -10.63
N ASP A 34 -5.91 -8.90 -10.86
CA ASP A 34 -7.09 -8.82 -11.71
C ASP A 34 -8.33 -8.63 -10.81
N PRO A 35 -8.96 -7.44 -10.82
CA PRO A 35 -10.04 -7.11 -9.91
C PRO A 35 -11.31 -7.93 -10.19
N THR A 36 -11.89 -8.50 -9.12
CA THR A 36 -13.15 -9.24 -9.26
C THR A 36 -14.36 -8.31 -9.31
N GLU A 37 -14.29 -7.17 -8.62
CA GLU A 37 -15.35 -6.16 -8.67
C GLU A 37 -15.27 -5.29 -9.93
N GLU A 38 -16.40 -5.13 -10.61
CA GLU A 38 -16.48 -4.27 -11.79
C GLU A 38 -16.22 -2.79 -11.48
N SER A 39 -16.53 -2.38 -10.25
CA SER A 39 -16.23 -1.06 -9.70
C SER A 39 -14.71 -0.77 -9.68
N HIS A 40 -13.88 -1.81 -9.53
CA HIS A 40 -12.41 -1.76 -9.47
C HIS A 40 -11.76 -1.78 -10.86
N LYS A 41 -12.41 -2.33 -11.90
CA LYS A 41 -11.87 -2.42 -13.26
C LYS A 41 -11.43 -1.08 -13.84
N GLN A 42 -12.16 0.01 -13.56
CA GLN A 42 -11.80 1.35 -14.03
C GLN A 42 -10.45 1.86 -13.49
N TYR A 43 -9.92 1.24 -12.43
CA TYR A 43 -8.66 1.61 -11.80
C TYR A 43 -7.50 0.68 -12.20
N GLU A 44 -7.75 -0.42 -12.90
CA GLU A 44 -6.75 -1.43 -13.27
C GLU A 44 -5.52 -0.81 -13.97
N GLU A 45 -5.75 0.09 -14.92
CA GLU A 45 -4.69 0.78 -15.67
C GLU A 45 -3.81 1.68 -14.78
N ILE A 46 -4.38 2.22 -13.69
CA ILE A 46 -3.60 3.00 -12.69
C ILE A 46 -2.60 2.08 -11.98
N PHE A 47 -3.00 0.84 -11.68
CA PHE A 47 -2.19 -0.11 -10.94
C PHE A 47 -1.18 -0.86 -11.81
N LYS A 48 -1.46 -1.12 -13.09
CA LYS A 48 -0.48 -1.73 -14.02
C LYS A 48 0.79 -0.90 -14.16
N GLY A 49 0.69 0.43 -14.14
CA GLY A 49 1.84 1.35 -14.22
C GLY A 49 2.57 1.61 -12.90
N LEU A 50 2.28 0.84 -11.84
CA LEU A 50 2.80 1.09 -10.49
C LEU A 50 4.27 0.66 -10.32
N THR A 51 4.72 -0.36 -11.05
CA THR A 51 6.06 -0.97 -10.90
C THR A 51 7.19 -0.12 -11.47
N GLU A 52 6.91 0.78 -12.41
CA GLU A 52 7.93 1.59 -13.11
C GLU A 52 8.49 2.75 -12.29
N LYS A 53 7.88 3.08 -11.13
CA LYS A 53 8.20 4.30 -10.35
C LYS A 53 8.28 4.08 -8.83
N ALA A 54 8.59 2.86 -8.40
CA ALA A 54 8.73 2.51 -6.98
C ALA A 54 9.86 3.26 -6.23
N ASP A 55 10.71 3.97 -6.97
CA ASP A 55 11.85 4.73 -6.45
C ASP A 55 11.44 6.02 -5.71
N ASP A 56 10.18 6.46 -5.83
CA ASP A 56 9.66 7.65 -5.14
C ASP A 56 9.31 7.35 -3.67
N ILE A 57 10.38 7.16 -2.88
CA ILE A 57 10.49 7.29 -1.41
C ILE A 57 9.26 6.82 -0.62
N LEU A 58 9.31 5.55 -0.20
CA LEU A 58 8.52 5.07 0.92
C LEU A 58 8.77 5.91 2.18
N PRO A 59 7.74 6.23 2.97
CA PRO A 59 7.92 6.82 4.29
C PRO A 59 8.78 5.91 5.17
N ASP A 60 9.77 6.48 5.85
CA ASP A 60 10.71 5.76 6.74
C ASP A 60 10.01 4.79 7.71
N ARG A 61 8.82 5.16 8.19
CA ARG A 61 8.03 4.30 9.09
C ARG A 61 7.52 3.04 8.41
N ILE A 62 7.09 3.12 7.15
CA ILE A 62 6.63 1.95 6.40
C ILE A 62 7.84 1.07 6.05
N MET A 63 8.96 1.68 5.62
CA MET A 63 10.23 0.96 5.39
C MET A 63 10.69 0.19 6.61
N MET A 64 10.77 0.86 7.76
CA MET A 64 11.20 0.24 9.00
C MET A 64 10.29 -0.92 9.41
N VAL A 65 8.97 -0.79 9.27
CA VAL A 65 8.03 -1.87 9.62
C VAL A 65 8.09 -3.02 8.61
N LEU A 66 8.25 -2.73 7.32
CA LEU A 66 8.47 -3.75 6.28
C LEU A 66 9.75 -4.52 6.52
N GLY A 67 10.87 -3.84 6.83
CA GLY A 67 12.16 -4.49 7.09
C GLY A 67 12.15 -5.37 8.35
N ARG A 68 11.36 -5.00 9.36
CA ARG A 68 11.23 -5.76 10.62
C ARG A 68 10.15 -6.83 10.62
N ALA A 69 9.30 -6.87 9.60
CA ALA A 69 8.21 -7.84 9.59
C ALA A 69 8.77 -9.27 9.54
N PRO A 70 8.28 -10.21 10.37
CA PRO A 70 8.65 -11.61 10.21
C PRO A 70 8.12 -12.14 8.86
N PRO A 71 8.76 -13.16 8.26
CA PRO A 71 8.19 -13.87 7.12
C PRO A 71 6.79 -14.41 7.45
N GLY A 72 5.91 -14.43 6.46
CA GLY A 72 4.54 -14.91 6.61
C GLY A 72 3.48 -13.80 6.45
N PRO A 73 2.32 -13.93 7.13
CA PRO A 73 1.19 -13.00 6.96
C PRO A 73 1.54 -11.56 7.30
N ILE A 74 1.16 -10.62 6.43
CA ILE A 74 1.28 -9.19 6.72
C ILE A 74 0.42 -8.86 7.93
N HIS A 75 1.04 -8.27 8.97
CA HIS A 75 0.30 -7.82 10.14
C HIS A 75 -0.74 -6.76 9.77
N ILE A 76 -1.94 -6.83 10.34
CA ILE A 76 -3.09 -5.97 9.99
C ILE A 76 -2.77 -4.45 10.00
N TYR A 77 -1.92 -3.98 10.92
CA TYR A 77 -1.50 -2.58 10.93
C TYR A 77 -0.61 -2.21 9.74
N LEU A 78 0.34 -3.06 9.37
CA LEU A 78 1.18 -2.86 8.21
C LEU A 78 0.33 -2.95 6.93
N PHE A 79 -0.57 -3.92 6.87
CA PHE A 79 -1.55 -4.05 5.79
C PHE A 79 -2.36 -2.77 5.59
N ASN A 80 -2.99 -2.26 6.66
CA ASN A 80 -3.78 -1.03 6.60
C ASN A 80 -2.94 0.20 6.20
N TRP A 81 -1.68 0.27 6.66
CA TRP A 81 -0.77 1.35 6.27
C TRP A 81 -0.37 1.27 4.80
N LEU A 82 -0.09 0.08 4.27
CA LEU A 82 0.21 -0.11 2.86
C LEU A 82 -0.97 0.27 1.99
N CYS A 83 -2.18 -0.19 2.31
CA CYS A 83 -3.40 0.15 1.57
C CYS A 83 -3.65 1.66 1.56
N ALA A 84 -3.57 2.30 2.73
CA ALA A 84 -3.77 3.74 2.86
C ALA A 84 -2.68 4.54 2.13
N TYR A 85 -1.42 4.12 2.23
CA TYR A 85 -0.30 4.81 1.59
C TYR A 85 -0.36 4.71 0.07
N ILE A 86 -0.48 3.50 -0.49
CA ILE A 86 -0.54 3.27 -1.94
C ILE A 86 -1.78 3.95 -2.51
N GLY A 87 -2.94 3.76 -1.90
CA GLY A 87 -4.19 4.40 -2.34
C GLY A 87 -4.08 5.93 -2.36
N LYS A 88 -3.51 6.54 -1.31
CA LYS A 88 -3.32 8.00 -1.25
C LYS A 88 -2.29 8.49 -2.26
N PHE A 89 -1.18 7.76 -2.43
CA PHE A 89 -0.14 8.10 -3.40
C PHE A 89 -0.71 8.15 -4.82
N LEU A 90 -1.41 7.08 -5.23
CA LEU A 90 -2.05 6.99 -6.53
C LEU A 90 -3.13 8.04 -6.73
N LEU A 91 -3.92 8.30 -5.69
CA LEU A 91 -4.94 9.32 -5.73
C LEU A 91 -4.36 10.70 -6.03
N VAL A 92 -3.31 11.10 -5.32
CA VAL A 92 -2.66 12.40 -5.56
C VAL A 92 -2.00 12.44 -6.93
N LYS A 93 -1.39 11.33 -7.36
CA LYS A 93 -0.72 11.22 -8.66
C LYS A 93 -1.69 11.38 -9.84
N HIS A 94 -2.88 10.78 -9.76
CA HIS A 94 -3.83 10.73 -10.88
C HIS A 94 -4.96 11.77 -10.82
N TYR A 95 -5.36 12.18 -9.61
CA TYR A 95 -6.49 13.09 -9.39
C TYR A 95 -6.08 14.41 -8.71
N GLY A 96 -4.79 14.59 -8.41
CA GLY A 96 -4.24 15.80 -7.82
C GLY A 96 -4.50 15.94 -6.32
N ALA A 97 -4.10 17.10 -5.78
CA ALA A 97 -4.28 17.42 -4.37
C ALA A 97 -5.78 17.51 -4.00
N ARG A 98 -6.06 17.32 -2.70
CA ARG A 98 -7.42 17.36 -2.17
C ARG A 98 -8.09 18.73 -2.50
N PRO A 99 -9.25 18.74 -3.18
CA PRO A 99 -9.90 19.98 -3.57
C PRO A 99 -10.52 20.73 -2.38
N ALA A 100 -10.71 22.04 -2.52
CA ALA A 100 -11.32 22.87 -1.50
C ALA A 100 -12.86 22.77 -1.47
N GLY A 101 -13.51 22.52 -2.61
CA GLY A 101 -14.97 22.44 -2.72
C GLY A 101 -15.56 21.16 -2.14
N TRP A 102 -16.72 21.25 -1.48
CA TRP A 102 -17.35 20.09 -0.82
C TRP A 102 -17.68 18.94 -1.77
N ASN A 103 -18.34 19.22 -2.89
CA ASN A 103 -18.75 18.19 -3.86
C ASN A 103 -17.56 17.47 -4.49
N ASP A 104 -16.50 18.21 -4.79
CA ASP A 104 -15.28 17.63 -5.37
C ASP A 104 -14.46 16.88 -4.33
N ARG A 105 -14.51 17.28 -3.04
CA ARG A 105 -13.95 16.48 -1.94
C ARG A 105 -14.64 15.13 -1.84
N ILE A 106 -15.97 15.08 -1.94
CA ILE A 106 -16.71 13.81 -1.89
C ILE A 106 -16.26 12.89 -3.02
N ARG A 107 -16.18 13.39 -4.26
CA ARG A 107 -15.69 12.61 -5.40
C ARG A 107 -14.24 12.16 -5.22
N TRP A 108 -13.38 13.04 -4.73
CA TRP A 108 -11.99 12.73 -4.41
C TRP A 108 -11.87 11.62 -3.36
N TYR A 109 -12.70 11.65 -2.31
CA TYR A 109 -12.75 10.59 -1.31
C TYR A 109 -13.29 9.27 -1.85
N ARG A 110 -14.26 9.29 -2.76
CA ARG A 110 -14.69 8.05 -3.43
C ARG A 110 -13.54 7.41 -4.22
N HIS A 111 -12.76 8.20 -4.95
CA HIS A 111 -11.57 7.66 -5.62
C HIS A 111 -10.55 7.12 -4.61
N TYR A 112 -10.36 7.78 -3.46
CA TYR A 112 -9.51 7.26 -2.40
C TYR A 112 -9.95 5.89 -1.92
N ASP A 113 -11.23 5.75 -1.57
CA ASP A 113 -11.79 4.52 -1.01
C ASP A 113 -11.66 3.40 -2.05
N MET A 114 -12.02 3.64 -3.31
CA MET A 114 -11.88 2.65 -4.39
C MET A 114 -10.43 2.22 -4.64
N LEU A 115 -9.48 3.15 -4.65
CA LEU A 115 -8.06 2.81 -4.82
C LEU A 115 -7.52 2.02 -3.62
N ARG A 116 -7.97 2.36 -2.41
CA ARG A 116 -7.59 1.64 -1.20
C ARG A 116 -8.17 0.22 -1.21
N ASP A 117 -9.45 0.08 -1.56
CA ASP A 117 -10.17 -1.19 -1.59
C ASP A 117 -9.56 -2.13 -2.66
N TYR A 118 -9.14 -1.60 -3.81
CA TYR A 118 -8.36 -2.35 -4.80
C TYR A 118 -7.07 -2.93 -4.21
N VAL A 119 -6.29 -2.11 -3.48
CA VAL A 119 -5.04 -2.57 -2.85
C VAL A 119 -5.34 -3.60 -1.77
N GLU A 120 -6.39 -3.38 -0.98
CA GLU A 120 -6.85 -4.31 0.06
C GLU A 120 -7.23 -5.67 -0.56
N GLU A 121 -8.01 -5.68 -1.64
CA GLU A 121 -8.40 -6.90 -2.37
C GLU A 121 -7.16 -7.63 -2.92
N ALA A 122 -6.26 -6.91 -3.60
CA ALA A 122 -5.01 -7.45 -4.16
C ALA A 122 -4.11 -8.10 -3.10
N LEU A 123 -4.10 -7.54 -1.90
CA LEU A 123 -3.27 -8.01 -0.79
C LEU A 123 -3.97 -9.08 0.06
N THR A 124 -5.28 -9.32 -0.03
CA THR A 124 -5.99 -10.25 0.87
C THR A 124 -5.78 -11.74 0.51
N THR A 125 -5.35 -12.09 -0.71
CA THR A 125 -5.36 -13.49 -1.23
C THR A 125 -4.04 -14.02 -1.78
N PRO A 126 -3.37 -15.00 -1.15
CA PRO A 126 -2.86 -15.04 0.23
C PRO A 126 -1.59 -14.19 0.40
N THR A 127 -1.49 -13.39 1.47
CA THR A 127 -0.42 -12.41 1.71
C THR A 127 0.81 -13.03 2.38
N TRP A 128 1.68 -13.69 1.62
CA TRP A 128 2.97 -14.13 2.13
C TRP A 128 4.01 -13.08 1.77
N MET A 129 4.61 -12.44 2.78
CA MET A 129 5.91 -11.80 2.59
C MET A 129 6.95 -12.90 2.58
N GLU A 130 7.38 -13.29 1.39
CA GLU A 130 8.45 -14.26 1.19
C GLU A 130 9.79 -13.53 1.23
N LEU A 131 10.52 -13.67 2.35
CA LEU A 131 11.97 -13.55 2.37
C LEU A 131 12.53 -14.56 3.38
N GLN A 132 13.37 -15.47 2.86
CA GLN A 132 14.25 -16.37 3.61
C GLN A 132 15.52 -15.63 4.05
#